data_AF-A0A0L9VP50-F1
#
_entry.id   AF-A0A0L9VP50-F1
#
_cell.length_a   1.000
_cell.length_b   1.000
_cell.length_c   1.000
_cell.angle_alpha   90.00
_cell.angle_beta   90.00
_cell.angle_gamma   90.00
#
_symmetry.space_group_name_H-M   'P 1'
#
loop_
_entity.id
_entity.type
_entity.pdbx_description
1 polymer ?
#
loop_
_entity_poly.entity_id
_entity_poly.type
_entity_poly.pdbx_seq_one_letter_code
_entity_poly.pdbx_strand_id
1 'polypeptide(L)'
;MSGGEEVAVAAEAPASIPGEPMDIMTALQLVLRKSLAYGGLARGLHESAKIIEKHAAQLCVLAEDCDQPDYVKLVKALCAEHNVSLLTVTSAKTLGEWAGLCKIDSEGKARKVTGCSCVVVKDFGEEHEAYNVVLQHVKAN
;
A
#
# COMPACT_ATOMS: atom_id res chain seq x y z
N MET A 1 7.35 37.32 37.36
CA MET A 1 8.22 36.12 37.34
C MET A 1 7.27 34.92 37.29
N SER A 2 7.19 34.09 36.25
CA SER A 2 7.98 33.93 35.03
C SER A 2 7.31 32.85 34.17
N GLY A 3 7.14 33.12 32.87
CA GLY A 3 7.02 32.16 31.75
C GLY A 3 5.64 31.50 31.57
N GLY A 4 4.86 31.73 30.50
CA GLY A 4 5.19 32.29 29.18
C GLY A 4 5.52 31.16 28.20
N GLU A 5 4.52 30.83 27.37
CA GLU A 5 4.59 30.29 25.99
C GLU A 5 5.76 29.35 25.61
N GLU A 6 5.42 28.11 25.22
CA GLU A 6 5.85 27.62 23.90
C GLU A 6 4.97 26.45 23.44
N VAL A 7 4.34 26.70 22.29
CA VAL A 7 3.57 25.77 21.48
C VAL A 7 4.56 24.90 20.70
N ALA A 8 4.48 23.58 20.84
CA ALA A 8 5.15 22.65 19.95
C ALA A 8 4.13 21.69 19.33
N VAL A 9 3.50 22.17 18.25
CA VAL A 9 2.78 21.35 17.28
C VAL A 9 3.85 20.54 16.53
N ALA A 10 4.04 19.28 16.91
CA ALA A 10 4.78 18.31 16.11
C ALA A 10 3.79 17.50 15.27
N ALA A 11 3.39 18.08 14.14
CA ALA A 11 2.89 17.31 13.02
C ALA A 11 4.08 16.56 12.40
N GLU A 12 4.33 15.33 12.82
CA GLU A 12 5.18 14.42 12.06
C GLU A 12 4.36 13.83 10.90
N ALA A 13 4.24 14.60 9.83
CA ALA A 13 4.37 14.00 8.52
C ALA A 13 5.79 13.43 8.45
N PRO A 14 6.01 12.11 8.21
CA PRO A 14 7.33 11.67 7.84
C PRO A 14 7.58 12.19 6.44
N ALA A 15 8.16 13.40 6.39
CA ALA A 15 8.87 13.90 5.23
C ALA A 15 9.92 12.86 4.88
N SER A 16 9.88 12.44 3.62
CA SER A 16 10.86 11.57 2.99
C SER A 16 12.27 11.99 3.38
N ILE A 17 13.01 11.08 4.01
CA ILE A 17 14.47 11.14 4.06
C ILE A 17 14.94 10.69 2.67
N PRO A 18 15.54 11.56 1.84
CA PRO A 18 16.06 11.18 0.54
C PRO A 18 17.53 10.79 0.74
N GLY A 19 17.85 9.49 0.72
CA GLY A 19 19.27 9.09 0.71
C GLY A 19 19.65 7.68 1.15
N GLU A 20 18.74 6.86 1.68
CA GLU A 20 19.03 5.44 1.92
C GLU A 20 18.53 4.63 0.70
N PRO A 21 19.23 3.55 0.29
CA PRO A 21 18.83 2.75 -0.86
C PRO A 21 17.37 2.33 -0.64
N MET A 22 16.47 2.79 -1.52
CA MET A 22 15.04 2.55 -1.34
C MET A 22 14.77 1.05 -1.24
N ASP A 23 14.53 0.60 -0.01
CA ASP A 23 14.12 -0.76 0.26
C ASP A 23 12.75 -1.00 -0.38
N ILE A 24 12.52 -2.19 -0.93
CA ILE A 24 11.33 -2.50 -1.73
C ILE A 24 10.05 -2.24 -0.91
N MET A 25 10.11 -2.51 0.39
CA MET A 25 9.00 -2.34 1.32
C MET A 25 8.68 -0.87 1.61
N THR A 26 9.69 -0.01 1.70
CA THR A 26 9.49 1.43 1.91
C THR A 26 9.02 2.10 0.62
N ALA A 27 9.54 1.66 -0.53
CA ALA A 27 9.06 2.07 -1.84
C ALA A 27 7.57 1.72 -2.03
N LEU A 28 7.15 0.49 -1.68
CA LEU A 28 5.75 0.08 -1.72
C LEU A 28 4.84 0.92 -0.83
N GLN A 29 5.29 1.23 0.39
CA GLN A 29 4.52 2.07 1.30
C GLN A 29 4.28 3.47 0.72
N LEU A 30 5.30 4.07 0.10
CA LEU A 30 5.17 5.39 -0.56
C LEU A 30 4.23 5.34 -1.75
N VAL A 31 4.32 4.29 -2.57
CA VAL A 31 3.46 4.06 -3.73
C VAL A 31 1.99 3.90 -3.31
N LEU A 32 1.72 3.14 -2.24
CA LEU A 32 0.38 2.97 -1.69
C LEU A 32 -0.18 4.28 -1.11
N ARG A 33 0.62 5.03 -0.34
CA ARG A 33 0.16 6.31 0.24
C ARG A 33 -0.19 7.35 -0.83
N LYS A 34 0.57 7.40 -1.93
CA LYS A 34 0.32 8.34 -3.03
C LYS A 34 -0.90 7.92 -3.84
N SER A 35 -1.01 6.65 -4.19
CA SER A 35 -2.21 6.14 -4.88
C SER A 35 -3.48 6.30 -4.04
N LEU A 36 -3.40 6.29 -2.70
CA LEU A 36 -4.54 6.68 -1.83
C LEU A 36 -4.95 8.12 -2.06
N ALA A 37 -4.00 9.07 -2.11
CA ALA A 37 -4.29 10.48 -2.31
C ALA A 37 -4.98 10.76 -3.66
N TYR A 38 -4.64 9.97 -4.68
CA TYR A 38 -5.26 10.05 -6.01
C TYR A 38 -6.55 9.21 -6.16
N GLY A 39 -6.96 8.47 -5.12
CA GLY A 39 -8.12 7.58 -5.19
C GLY A 39 -7.93 6.37 -6.11
N GLY A 40 -6.69 6.05 -6.48
CA GLY A 40 -6.31 4.98 -7.40
C GLY A 40 -6.21 3.60 -6.74
N LEU A 41 -6.58 3.45 -5.47
CA LEU A 41 -6.51 2.18 -4.76
C LEU A 41 -7.85 1.48 -4.64
N ALA A 42 -7.79 0.17 -4.73
CA ALA A 42 -8.91 -0.72 -4.48
C ALA A 42 -8.53 -1.76 -3.43
N ARG A 43 -9.49 -2.03 -2.55
CA ARG A 43 -9.26 -2.81 -1.33
C ARG A 43 -10.26 -3.95 -1.24
N GLY A 44 -9.73 -5.14 -0.94
CA GLY A 44 -10.53 -6.34 -0.81
C GLY A 44 -10.78 -7.06 -2.14
N LEU A 45 -11.20 -8.32 -2.02
CA LEU A 45 -11.19 -9.28 -3.13
C LEU A 45 -12.16 -8.92 -4.27
N HIS A 46 -13.36 -8.45 -3.93
CA HIS A 46 -14.37 -8.17 -4.94
C HIS A 46 -13.97 -6.98 -5.82
N GLU A 47 -13.46 -5.92 -5.20
CA GLU A 47 -12.96 -4.77 -5.94
C GLU A 47 -11.72 -5.15 -6.75
N SER A 48 -10.77 -5.89 -6.16
CA SER A 48 -9.56 -6.33 -6.86
C SER A 48 -9.88 -7.16 -8.11
N ALA A 49 -10.75 -8.17 -7.99
CA ALA A 49 -11.15 -9.00 -9.13
C ALA A 49 -11.79 -8.17 -10.24
N LYS A 50 -12.72 -7.28 -9.88
CA LYS A 50 -13.40 -6.39 -10.84
C LYS A 50 -12.45 -5.47 -11.62
N ILE A 51 -11.29 -5.12 -11.05
CA ILE A 51 -10.33 -4.20 -11.67
C ILE A 51 -9.34 -4.96 -12.52
N ILE A 52 -8.92 -6.13 -12.06
CA ILE A 52 -8.09 -7.06 -12.82
C ILE A 52 -8.82 -7.48 -14.10
N GLU A 53 -10.10 -7.86 -14.00
CA GLU A 53 -10.95 -8.20 -15.16
C GLU A 53 -11.12 -7.04 -16.15
N LYS A 54 -11.11 -5.79 -15.65
CA LYS A 54 -11.19 -4.59 -16.50
C LYS A 54 -9.86 -4.19 -17.13
N HIS A 55 -8.79 -4.93 -16.87
CA HIS A 55 -7.42 -4.61 -17.29
C HIS A 55 -6.95 -3.21 -16.84
N ALA A 56 -7.54 -2.69 -15.77
CA ALA A 56 -7.17 -1.40 -15.19
C ALA A 56 -6.23 -1.57 -13.98
N ALA A 57 -5.87 -2.81 -13.64
CA ALA A 57 -4.93 -3.10 -12.56
C ALA A 57 -3.50 -2.98 -13.08
N GLN A 58 -2.69 -2.17 -12.40
CA GLN A 58 -1.27 -2.06 -12.71
C GLN A 58 -0.42 -2.90 -11.75
N LEU A 59 -0.84 -3.00 -10.48
CA LEU A 59 -0.14 -3.75 -9.45
C LEU A 59 -1.12 -4.35 -8.42
N CYS A 60 -0.88 -5.59 -8.04
CA CYS A 60 -1.61 -6.33 -7.02
C CYS A 60 -0.68 -6.68 -5.86
N VAL A 61 -1.09 -6.36 -4.64
CA VAL A 61 -0.39 -6.74 -3.42
C VAL A 61 -1.24 -7.73 -2.63
N LEU A 62 -0.65 -8.86 -2.29
CA LEU A 62 -1.28 -9.95 -1.57
C LEU A 62 -0.59 -10.14 -0.21
N ALA A 63 -1.37 -10.28 0.86
CA ALA A 63 -0.86 -10.71 2.16
C ALA A 63 -0.60 -12.22 2.17
N GLU A 64 0.53 -12.66 2.72
CA GLU A 64 0.83 -14.08 2.92
C GLU A 64 0.02 -14.68 4.08
N ASP A 65 -0.31 -13.87 5.09
CA ASP A 65 -1.20 -14.18 6.22
C ASP A 65 -2.69 -14.32 5.82
N CYS A 66 -3.00 -14.95 4.68
CA CYS A 66 -4.38 -15.29 4.30
C CYS A 66 -4.77 -16.67 4.83
N ASP A 67 -5.77 -16.71 5.72
CA ASP A 67 -6.23 -17.96 6.35
C ASP A 67 -6.80 -19.00 5.38
N GLN A 68 -7.30 -18.57 4.22
CA GLN A 68 -7.84 -19.46 3.19
C GLN A 68 -6.92 -19.56 1.97
N PRO A 69 -6.39 -20.75 1.64
CA PRO A 69 -5.49 -20.93 0.50
C PRO A 69 -6.19 -20.68 -0.84
N ASP A 70 -7.50 -20.82 -0.92
CA ASP A 70 -8.26 -20.57 -2.15
C ASP A 70 -8.26 -19.08 -2.50
N TYR A 71 -8.19 -18.20 -1.51
CA TYR A 71 -8.01 -16.76 -1.72
C TYR A 71 -6.71 -16.44 -2.47
N VAL A 72 -5.61 -17.02 -1.99
CA VAL A 72 -4.28 -16.85 -2.58
C VAL A 72 -4.23 -17.41 -4.00
N LYS A 73 -4.83 -18.57 -4.23
CA LYS A 73 -4.90 -19.19 -5.57
C LYS A 73 -5.68 -18.34 -6.55
N LEU A 74 -6.86 -17.83 -6.16
CA LEU A 74 -7.70 -16.99 -7.02
C LEU A 74 -6.96 -15.73 -7.45
N VAL A 75 -6.32 -15.03 -6.51
CA VAL A 75 -5.60 -13.78 -6.82
C VAL A 75 -4.38 -14.06 -7.71
N LYS A 76 -3.62 -15.12 -7.42
CA LYS A 76 -2.48 -15.53 -8.27
C LYS A 76 -2.92 -15.92 -9.68
N ALA A 77 -4.01 -16.66 -9.82
CA ALA A 77 -4.55 -17.05 -11.12
C ALA A 77 -5.02 -15.84 -11.92
N LEU A 78 -5.79 -14.94 -11.30
CA LEU A 78 -6.27 -13.70 -11.95
C LEU A 78 -5.10 -12.80 -12.37
N CYS A 79 -4.06 -12.66 -11.54
CA CYS A 79 -2.88 -11.89 -11.92
C CYS A 79 -2.11 -12.54 -13.08
N ALA A 80 -2.04 -13.87 -13.13
CA ALA A 80 -1.37 -14.60 -14.21
C ALA A 80 -2.13 -14.53 -15.54
N GLU A 81 -3.46 -14.58 -15.53
CA GLU A 81 -4.27 -14.51 -16.75
C GLU A 81 -4.27 -13.12 -17.38
N HIS A 82 -4.27 -12.07 -16.55
CA HIS A 82 -4.35 -10.68 -17.00
C HIS A 82 -2.98 -9.97 -17.06
N ASN A 83 -1.88 -10.68 -16.83
CA ASN A 83 -0.50 -10.16 -16.77
C ASN A 83 -0.32 -8.97 -15.81
N VAL A 84 -0.91 -9.07 -14.63
CA VAL A 84 -0.80 -8.02 -13.59
C VAL A 84 0.37 -8.32 -12.67
N SER A 85 1.15 -7.28 -12.35
CA SER A 85 2.28 -7.34 -11.42
C SER A 85 1.82 -7.80 -10.02
N LEU A 86 2.35 -8.91 -9.52
CA LEU A 86 2.01 -9.45 -8.19
C LEU A 86 3.17 -9.26 -7.20
N LEU A 87 2.85 -8.77 -6.01
CA LEU A 87 3.77 -8.67 -4.88
C LEU A 87 3.15 -9.29 -3.64
N THR A 88 3.97 -10.01 -2.87
CA THR A 88 3.55 -10.57 -1.58
C THR A 88 4.12 -9.75 -0.43
N VAL A 89 3.32 -9.59 0.62
CA VAL A 89 3.73 -8.97 1.88
C VAL A 89 3.38 -9.91 3.01
N THR A 90 4.24 -10.00 4.02
CA THR A 90 4.09 -10.97 5.11
C THR A 90 2.81 -10.79 5.91
N SER A 91 2.44 -9.54 6.27
CA SER A 91 1.34 -9.29 7.21
C SER A 91 0.18 -8.47 6.66
N ALA A 92 -1.05 -8.98 6.84
CA ALA A 92 -2.28 -8.31 6.38
C ALA A 92 -2.60 -7.02 7.16
N LYS A 93 -2.15 -6.92 8.42
CA LYS A 93 -2.38 -5.73 9.26
C LYS A 93 -1.55 -4.54 8.79
N THR A 94 -0.27 -4.75 8.48
CA THR A 94 0.62 -3.69 7.98
C THR A 94 0.16 -3.19 6.62
N LEU A 95 -0.26 -4.11 5.73
CA LEU A 95 -0.92 -3.73 4.48
C LEU A 95 -2.17 -2.89 4.70
N GLY A 96 -2.99 -3.25 5.69
CA GLY A 96 -4.16 -2.46 6.08
C GLY A 96 -3.81 -1.05 6.51
N GLU A 97 -2.75 -0.86 7.28
CA GLU A 97 -2.25 0.48 7.66
C GLU A 97 -1.80 1.28 6.45
N TRP A 98 -1.07 0.65 5.52
CA TRP A 98 -0.57 1.31 4.32
C TRP A 98 -1.68 1.67 3.33
N ALA A 99 -2.73 0.85 3.27
CA ALA A 99 -3.95 1.09 2.51
C ALA A 99 -4.92 2.06 3.21
N GLY A 100 -4.52 2.66 4.36
CA GLY A 100 -5.32 3.66 5.05
C GLY A 100 -6.55 3.11 5.76
N LEU A 101 -6.62 1.80 6.03
CA LEU A 101 -7.68 1.16 6.81
C LEU A 101 -7.44 1.22 8.32
N CYS A 102 -7.00 2.38 8.80
CA CYS A 102 -6.79 2.66 10.20
C CYS A 102 -7.59 3.89 10.64
N LYS A 103 -8.05 3.90 11.90
CA LYS A 103 -8.57 5.14 12.50
C LYS A 103 -7.39 5.84 13.16
N ILE A 104 -7.22 7.11 12.83
CA ILE A 104 -6.16 7.93 13.41
C ILE A 104 -6.75 8.58 14.68
N ASP A 105 -6.06 8.45 15.80
CA ASP A 105 -6.43 9.19 17.02
C ASP A 105 -5.90 10.62 16.99
N SER A 106 -6.31 11.42 17.97
CA SER A 106 -5.84 12.80 18.18
C SER A 106 -4.31 12.96 18.29
N GLU A 107 -3.57 11.88 18.55
CA GLU A 107 -2.09 11.86 18.63
C GLU A 107 -1.42 11.43 17.31
N GLY A 108 -2.16 11.19 16.23
CA GLY A 108 -1.60 10.74 14.95
C GLY A 108 -1.25 9.24 14.90
N LYS A 109 -1.48 8.49 15.99
CA LYS A 109 -1.29 7.03 16.02
C LYS A 109 -2.49 6.30 15.44
N ALA A 110 -2.23 5.18 14.77
CA ALA A 110 -3.26 4.30 14.24
C ALA A 110 -3.87 3.43 15.36
N ARG A 111 -5.11 3.68 15.75
CA ARG A 111 -5.93 2.74 16.54
C ARG A 111 -6.95 2.06 15.63
N LYS A 112 -7.20 0.76 15.88
CA LYS A 112 -8.16 -0.08 15.12
C LYS A 112 -7.79 -0.20 13.64
N VAL A 113 -6.64 -0.80 13.39
CA VAL A 113 -6.20 -1.22 12.06
C VAL A 113 -7.03 -2.41 11.61
N THR A 114 -7.67 -2.29 10.45
CA THR A 114 -8.36 -3.41 9.80
C THR A 114 -7.39 -4.07 8.82
N GLY A 115 -7.24 -5.39 8.90
CA GLY A 115 -6.36 -6.12 8.00
C GLY A 115 -6.86 -6.06 6.55
N CYS A 116 -5.93 -5.88 5.61
CA CYS A 116 -6.16 -6.03 4.18
C CYS A 116 -5.45 -7.28 3.68
N SER A 117 -6.21 -8.18 3.08
CA SER A 117 -5.66 -9.38 2.43
C SER A 117 -5.20 -9.11 0.99
N CYS A 118 -5.93 -8.25 0.27
CA CYS A 118 -5.58 -7.81 -1.10
C CYS A 118 -5.76 -6.32 -1.27
N VAL A 119 -4.82 -5.73 -1.99
CA VAL A 119 -4.86 -4.34 -2.45
C VAL A 119 -4.45 -4.31 -3.93
N VAL A 120 -5.20 -3.57 -4.75
CA VAL A 120 -4.87 -3.37 -6.17
C VAL A 120 -4.73 -1.89 -6.43
N VAL A 121 -3.65 -1.53 -7.12
CA VAL A 121 -3.39 -0.18 -7.57
C VAL A 121 -3.81 -0.05 -9.03
N LYS A 122 -4.75 0.87 -9.27
CA LYS A 122 -5.19 1.30 -10.60
C LYS A 122 -4.31 2.41 -11.14
N ASP A 123 -4.14 3.45 -10.33
CA ASP A 123 -3.49 4.69 -10.73
C ASP A 123 -2.51 5.13 -9.64
N PHE A 124 -1.26 5.35 -10.05
CA PHE A 124 -0.20 5.85 -9.17
C PHE A 124 -0.15 7.38 -9.11
N GLY A 125 -0.88 8.05 -10.01
CA GLY A 125 -0.96 9.52 -10.11
C GLY A 125 0.31 10.14 -10.68
N GLU A 126 1.40 10.06 -9.93
CA GLU A 126 2.70 10.64 -10.28
C GLU A 126 3.79 9.57 -10.38
N GLU A 127 4.63 9.67 -11.42
CA GLU A 127 5.81 8.83 -11.57
C GLU A 127 6.82 9.16 -10.47
N HIS A 128 7.16 8.16 -9.66
CA HIS A 128 8.18 8.27 -8.63
C HIS A 128 9.26 7.22 -8.81
N GLU A 129 10.47 7.54 -8.37
CA GLU A 129 11.59 6.58 -8.35
C GLU A 129 11.21 5.28 -7.63
N ALA A 130 10.43 5.38 -6.55
CA ALA A 130 9.88 4.24 -5.82
C ALA A 130 9.01 3.31 -6.69
N TYR A 131 8.22 3.86 -7.63
CA TYR A 131 7.41 3.07 -8.55
C TYR A 131 8.27 2.32 -9.56
N ASN A 132 9.34 2.97 -10.06
CA ASN A 132 10.26 2.35 -10.99
C ASN A 132 11.06 1.20 -10.34
N VAL A 133 11.48 1.36 -9.09
CA VAL A 133 12.13 0.29 -8.32
C VAL A 133 11.19 -0.90 -8.12
N VAL A 134 9.93 -0.64 -7.75
CA VAL A 134 8.91 -1.69 -7.57
C VAL A 134 8.60 -2.39 -8.90
N LEU A 135 8.41 -1.65 -9.98
CA LEU A 135 8.18 -2.23 -11.31
C LEU A 135 9.37 -3.03 -11.82
N GLN A 136 10.60 -2.55 -11.62
CA GLN A 136 11.80 -3.28 -12.01
C GLN A 136 11.96 -4.57 -11.22
N HIS A 137 11.63 -4.55 -9.93
CA HIS A 137 11.63 -5.75 -9.11
C HIS A 137 10.56 -6.76 -9.56
N VAL A 138 9.36 -6.29 -9.91
CA VAL A 138 8.31 -7.18 -10.42
C VAL A 138 8.58 -7.67 -11.83
N LYS A 139 9.30 -6.92 -12.67
CA LYS A 139 9.73 -7.39 -14.00
C LYS A 139 10.92 -8.34 -13.95
N ALA A 140 11.69 -8.32 -12.87
CA ALA A 140 12.86 -9.18 -12.67
C ALA A 140 12.52 -10.54 -12.03
N ASN A 141 11.32 -10.69 -11.46
CA ASN A 141 10.77 -11.92 -10.88
C ASN A 141 9.65 -12.50 -11.75
#